data_AF-A0A9C8AD83-F1
#
_entry.id   AF-A0A9C8AD83-F1
#
_cell.length_a   1.000
_cell.length_b   1.000
_cell.length_c   1.000
_cell.angle_alpha   90.00
_cell.angle_beta   90.00
_cell.angle_gamma   90.00
#
_symmetry.space_group_name_H-M   'P 1'
#
loop_
_entity.id
_entity.type
_entity.pdbx_description
1 polymer ?
#
loop_
_entity_poly.entity_id
_entity_poly.type
_entity_poly.pdbx_seq_one_letter_code
_entity_poly.pdbx_strand_id
1 'polypeptide(L)'
;MAYYYSLRGWLEIEPENFSNAVHTLKSLNKQYESHPKFNLYLKGWCWGETNINWTRYLFYGADVTEDGLKFFKNMLCLMADTGLKLSGYFHAQGEDGEKNYIYKMVDDSVSLEESVHNLEVT
;
A
#
# COMPACT_ATOMS: atom_id res chain seq x y z
N MET A 1 -10.21 -22.88 -2.06
CA MET A 1 -8.98 -22.11 -2.30
C MET A 1 -9.20 -20.71 -1.74
N ALA A 2 -8.17 -20.07 -1.19
CA ALA A 2 -8.30 -18.68 -0.78
C ALA A 2 -8.31 -17.79 -2.02
N TYR A 3 -9.14 -16.76 -2.03
CA TYR A 3 -9.22 -15.77 -3.10
C TYR A 3 -8.13 -14.70 -2.89
N TYR A 4 -7.40 -14.37 -3.95
CA TYR A 4 -6.31 -13.40 -3.90
C TYR A 4 -6.57 -12.13 -4.71
N TYR A 5 -5.89 -11.07 -4.29
CA TYR A 5 -5.83 -9.79 -4.96
C TYR A 5 -4.38 -9.46 -5.28
N SER A 6 -4.11 -9.12 -6.54
CA SER A 6 -2.83 -8.55 -6.93
C SER A 6 -2.82 -7.07 -6.56
N LEU A 7 -2.11 -6.72 -5.48
CA LEU A 7 -2.02 -5.36 -4.93
C LEU A 7 -0.67 -4.75 -5.30
N ARG A 8 -0.70 -3.59 -5.97
CA ARG A 8 0.50 -2.89 -6.46
C ARG A 8 0.34 -1.39 -6.49
N GLY A 9 1.43 -0.65 -6.29
CA GLY A 9 1.39 0.81 -6.35
C GLY A 9 2.61 1.47 -5.74
N TRP A 10 2.45 2.75 -5.40
CA TRP A 10 3.55 3.57 -4.89
C TRP A 10 3.06 4.69 -3.96
N LEU A 11 3.99 5.17 -3.12
CA LEU A 11 3.91 6.44 -2.37
C LEU A 11 5.07 7.33 -2.77
N GLU A 12 4.80 8.60 -3.07
CA GLU A 12 5.78 9.67 -3.15
C GLU A 12 5.99 10.31 -1.78
N ILE A 13 7.23 10.69 -1.55
CA ILE A 13 7.71 11.23 -0.29
C ILE A 13 8.76 12.31 -0.58
N GLU A 14 8.69 13.39 0.18
CA GLU A 14 9.76 14.39 0.22
C GLU A 14 11.09 13.74 0.71
N PRO A 15 12.24 14.01 0.08
CA PRO A 15 13.52 13.37 0.43
C PRO A 15 13.90 13.44 1.91
N GLU A 16 13.60 14.55 2.58
CA GLU A 16 13.80 14.80 4.00
C GLU A 16 13.00 13.83 4.90
N ASN A 17 11.83 13.39 4.44
CA ASN A 17 10.90 12.54 5.17
C ASN A 17 11.12 11.05 4.88
N PHE A 18 11.90 10.72 3.85
CA PHE A 18 12.08 9.34 3.37
C PHE A 18 12.65 8.40 4.44
N SER A 19 13.66 8.85 5.19
CA SER A 19 14.26 8.03 6.26
C SER A 19 13.24 7.65 7.33
N ASN A 20 12.35 8.58 7.68
CA ASN A 20 11.29 8.35 8.67
C ASN A 20 10.26 7.34 8.14
N ALA A 21 9.83 7.47 6.89
CA ALA A 21 8.89 6.53 6.27
C ALA A 21 9.48 5.09 6.21
N VAL A 22 10.74 4.96 5.81
CA VAL A 22 11.44 3.65 5.79
C VAL A 22 11.60 3.09 7.20
N HIS A 23 11.90 3.93 8.19
CA HIS A 23 11.97 3.51 9.58
C HIS A 23 10.63 2.96 10.07
N THR A 24 9.52 3.66 9.79
CA THR A 24 8.16 3.19 10.13
C THR A 24 7.87 1.81 9.54
N LEU A 25 8.17 1.59 8.25
CA LEU A 25 8.00 0.27 7.62
C LEU A 25 8.87 -0.82 8.25
N LYS A 26 10.11 -0.49 8.62
CA LYS A 26 11.00 -1.43 9.32
C LYS A 26 10.50 -1.77 10.73
N SER A 27 9.97 -0.78 11.45
CA SER A 27 9.34 -0.99 12.76
C SER A 27 8.11 -1.90 12.67
N LEU A 28 7.26 -1.70 11.65
CA LEU A 28 6.12 -2.57 11.39
C LEU A 28 6.54 -4.01 11.07
N ASN A 29 7.56 -4.19 10.22
CA ASN A 29 8.14 -5.51 9.94
C ASN A 29 8.57 -6.24 11.22
N LYS A 30 9.23 -5.52 12.14
CA LYS A 30 9.63 -6.08 13.43
C LYS A 30 8.44 -6.40 14.34
N GLN A 31 7.43 -5.53 14.38
CA GLN A 31 6.22 -5.74 15.18
C GLN A 31 5.46 -7.01 14.77
N TYR A 32 5.41 -7.30 13.46
CA TYR A 32 4.69 -8.44 12.92
C TYR A 32 5.57 -9.65 12.62
N GLU A 33 6.84 -9.66 13.06
CA GLU A 33 7.81 -10.71 12.74
C GLU A 33 7.30 -12.13 13.09
N SER A 34 6.63 -12.24 14.24
CA SER A 34 6.03 -13.48 14.76
C SER A 34 4.68 -13.85 14.13
N HIS A 35 4.11 -13.00 13.26
CA HIS A 35 2.84 -13.22 12.59
C HIS A 35 3.06 -13.58 11.11
N PRO A 36 3.16 -14.88 10.73
CA PRO A 36 3.71 -15.31 9.45
C PRO A 36 3.03 -14.68 8.22
N LYS A 37 1.70 -14.59 8.25
CA LYS A 37 0.89 -14.02 7.15
C LYS A 37 1.16 -12.52 6.92
N PHE A 38 1.19 -11.72 7.98
CA PHE A 38 1.36 -10.26 7.86
C PHE A 38 2.82 -9.89 7.65
N ASN A 39 3.75 -10.61 8.27
CA ASN A 39 5.18 -10.48 7.96
C ASN A 39 5.44 -10.73 6.46
N LEU A 40 4.78 -11.73 5.86
CA LEU A 40 4.88 -11.99 4.43
C LEU A 40 4.38 -10.79 3.60
N TYR A 41 3.23 -10.21 3.95
CA TYR A 41 2.67 -9.06 3.22
C TYR A 41 3.52 -7.79 3.33
N LEU A 42 4.24 -7.59 4.44
CA LEU A 42 5.14 -6.45 4.60
C LEU A 42 6.40 -6.54 3.71
N LYS A 43 6.77 -7.74 3.26
CA LYS A 43 7.88 -7.93 2.30
C LYS A 43 7.57 -7.41 0.89
N GLY A 44 6.32 -7.05 0.60
CA GLY A 44 5.94 -6.45 -0.67
C GLY A 44 6.48 -5.03 -0.88
N TRP A 45 6.94 -4.37 0.19
CA TRP A 45 7.54 -3.03 0.10
C TRP A 45 8.97 -3.08 -0.44
N CYS A 46 9.27 -2.18 -1.37
CA CYS A 46 10.61 -1.94 -1.87
C CYS A 46 10.81 -0.47 -2.24
N TRP A 47 12.07 -0.04 -2.33
CA TRP A 47 12.41 1.34 -2.66
C TRP A 47 13.82 1.43 -3.22
N GLY A 48 14.09 2.52 -3.96
CA GLY A 48 15.44 2.88 -4.38
C GLY A 48 16.19 3.62 -3.26
N GLU A 49 17.52 3.48 -3.23
CA GLU A 49 18.38 4.20 -2.29
C GLU A 49 18.72 5.62 -2.75
N THR A 50 18.49 5.95 -4.02
CA THR A 50 18.74 7.26 -4.62
C THR A 50 17.44 8.02 -4.91
N ASN A 51 17.50 9.35 -4.87
CA ASN A 51 16.38 10.20 -5.25
C ASN A 51 16.18 10.17 -6.76
N ILE A 52 14.93 10.29 -7.22
CA ILE A 52 14.62 10.59 -8.61
C ILE A 52 14.28 12.08 -8.65
N ASN A 53 15.26 12.91 -9.00
CA ASN A 53 15.18 14.37 -8.88
C ASN A 53 14.82 14.80 -7.44
N TRP A 54 13.63 15.39 -7.27
CA TRP A 54 13.15 16.01 -6.04
C TRP A 54 12.28 15.10 -5.17
N THR A 55 12.03 13.86 -5.61
CA THR A 55 11.04 12.97 -4.99
C THR A 55 11.65 11.60 -4.70
N ARG A 56 11.20 10.99 -3.60
CA ARG A 56 11.46 9.59 -3.27
C ARG A 56 10.19 8.76 -3.39
N TYR A 57 10.37 7.48 -3.73
CA TYR A 57 9.26 6.57 -3.92
C TYR A 57 9.42 5.30 -3.09
N LEU A 58 8.34 4.91 -2.41
CA LEU A 58 8.15 3.57 -1.86
C LEU A 58 7.18 2.82 -2.76
N PHE A 59 7.57 1.66 -3.24
CA PHE A 59 6.73 0.80 -4.07
C PHE A 59 6.21 -0.36 -3.24
N TYR A 60 5.02 -0.85 -3.61
CA TYR A 60 4.46 -2.06 -3.06
C TYR A 60 4.02 -2.99 -4.18
N GLY A 61 4.26 -4.29 -4.00
CA GLY A 61 3.72 -5.34 -4.86
C GLY A 61 3.60 -6.67 -4.11
N ALA A 62 2.39 -7.22 -4.02
CA ALA A 62 2.15 -8.55 -3.46
C ALA A 62 0.78 -9.10 -3.87
N ASP A 63 0.66 -10.43 -3.89
CA ASP A 63 -0.64 -11.10 -3.90
C ASP A 63 -1.11 -11.32 -2.46
N VAL A 64 -2.29 -10.76 -2.15
CA VAL A 64 -2.82 -10.72 -0.78
C VAL A 64 -4.23 -11.27 -0.72
N THR A 65 -4.61 -11.83 0.43
CA THR A 65 -6.01 -12.20 0.69
C THR A 65 -6.84 -10.97 1.06
N GLU A 66 -8.15 -11.12 1.22
CA GLU A 66 -9.01 -10.03 1.72
C GLU A 66 -8.57 -9.49 3.08
N ASP A 67 -8.13 -10.36 4.01
CA ASP A 67 -7.53 -9.89 5.28
C ASP A 67 -6.25 -9.08 5.06
N GLY A 68 -5.50 -9.43 4.00
CA GLY A 68 -4.31 -8.69 3.59
C GLY A 68 -4.65 -7.29 3.08
N LEU A 69 -5.76 -7.12 2.37
CA LEU A 69 -6.28 -5.80 1.98
C LEU A 69 -6.68 -4.96 3.22
N LYS A 70 -7.36 -5.57 4.19
CA LYS A 70 -7.72 -4.91 5.46
C LYS A 70 -6.47 -4.49 6.23
N PHE A 71 -5.49 -5.38 6.33
CA PHE A 71 -4.18 -5.10 6.92
C PHE A 71 -3.44 -3.97 6.19
N PHE A 72 -3.42 -4.00 4.85
CA PHE A 72 -2.78 -2.99 4.02
C PHE A 72 -3.40 -1.60 4.23
N LYS A 73 -4.74 -1.50 4.27
CA LYS A 73 -5.43 -0.25 4.57
C LYS A 73 -5.04 0.31 5.95
N ASN A 74 -5.01 -0.54 6.97
CA ASN A 74 -4.60 -0.13 8.31
C ASN A 74 -3.15 0.39 8.33
N MET A 75 -2.26 -0.27 7.59
CA MET A 75 -0.88 0.20 7.43
C MET A 75 -0.80 1.55 6.73
N LEU A 76 -1.58 1.78 5.66
CA LEU A 76 -1.64 3.12 5.03
C LEU A 76 -2.12 4.18 6.03
N CYS A 77 -3.14 3.90 6.85
CA CYS A 77 -3.58 4.83 7.89
C CYS A 77 -2.46 5.11 8.91
N LEU A 78 -1.74 4.08 9.37
CA LEU A 78 -0.60 4.26 10.28
C LEU A 78 0.52 5.11 9.67
N MET A 79 0.78 4.95 8.37
CA MET A 79 1.75 5.76 7.64
C MET A 79 1.27 7.22 7.53
N ALA A 80 -0.01 7.44 7.22
CA ALA A 80 -0.63 8.76 7.20
C ALA A 80 -0.53 9.48 8.56
N ASP A 81 -0.77 8.77 9.66
CA ASP A 81 -0.69 9.33 11.02
C ASP A 81 0.72 9.85 11.40
N THR A 82 1.75 9.55 10.59
CA THR A 82 3.11 10.08 10.79
C THR A 82 3.28 11.54 10.32
N GLY A 83 2.36 12.09 9.52
CA GLY A 83 2.41 13.48 9.08
C GLY A 83 3.55 13.81 8.10
N LEU A 84 3.94 12.84 7.26
CA LEU A 84 5.08 12.95 6.33
C LEU A 84 4.70 13.52 4.95
N LYS A 85 3.43 13.94 4.77
CA LYS A 85 2.84 14.42 3.51
C LYS A 85 2.98 13.39 2.40
N LEU A 86 2.57 12.17 2.70
CA LEU A 86 2.60 11.07 1.74
C LEU A 86 1.48 11.28 0.71
N SER A 87 1.80 10.97 -0.55
CA SER A 87 0.83 10.93 -1.64
C SER A 87 1.08 9.69 -2.50
N GLY A 88 0.08 9.17 -3.20
CA GLY A 88 0.26 7.99 -4.04
C GLY A 88 -0.98 7.15 -4.26
N TYR A 89 -0.80 6.05 -4.98
CA TYR A 89 -1.89 5.22 -5.47
C TYR A 89 -1.52 3.74 -5.41
N PHE A 90 -2.46 2.92 -4.97
CA PHE A 90 -2.38 1.46 -5.03
C PHE A 90 -3.64 0.88 -5.66
N HIS A 91 -3.45 -0.04 -6.59
CA HIS A 91 -4.51 -0.81 -7.22
C HIS A 91 -4.47 -2.25 -6.72
N ALA A 92 -5.60 -2.73 -6.24
CA ALA A 92 -5.83 -4.14 -5.93
C ALA A 92 -6.85 -4.72 -6.90
N GLN A 93 -6.44 -5.75 -7.64
CA GLN A 93 -7.28 -6.46 -8.58
C GLN A 93 -7.47 -7.90 -8.12
N GLY A 94 -8.72 -8.34 -7.99
CA GLY A 94 -9.05 -9.73 -7.70
C GLY A 94 -8.59 -10.68 -8.81
N GLU A 95 -8.35 -11.94 -8.47
CA GLU A 95 -7.87 -12.97 -9.42
C GLU A 95 -8.80 -13.21 -10.63
N ASP A 96 -10.10 -12.92 -10.49
CA ASP A 96 -11.10 -12.98 -11.57
C ASP A 96 -11.24 -11.65 -12.35
N GLY A 97 -10.58 -10.59 -11.90
CA GLY A 97 -10.66 -9.25 -12.47
C GLY A 97 -11.95 -8.48 -12.15
N GLU A 98 -12.92 -9.07 -11.44
CA GLU A 98 -14.22 -8.46 -11.13
C GLU A 98 -14.10 -7.43 -10.01
N LYS A 99 -13.34 -7.77 -8.96
CA LYS A 99 -13.14 -6.88 -7.81
C LYS A 99 -11.93 -5.98 -8.02
N ASN A 100 -12.16 -4.66 -7.99
CA ASN A 100 -11.11 -3.67 -8.18
C ASN A 100 -11.19 -2.58 -7.11
N TYR A 101 -10.09 -2.38 -6.41
CA TYR A 101 -9.94 -1.40 -5.34
C TYR A 101 -8.82 -0.43 -5.69
N ILE A 102 -9.05 0.85 -5.45
CA ILE A 102 -8.02 1.89 -5.56
C ILE A 102 -7.86 2.54 -4.18
N TYR A 103 -6.70 2.33 -3.56
CA TYR A 103 -6.30 3.08 -2.38
C TYR A 103 -5.57 4.34 -2.83
N LYS A 104 -6.08 5.50 -2.43
CA LYS A 104 -5.44 6.79 -2.69
C LYS A 104 -4.92 7.35 -1.38
N MET A 105 -3.66 7.77 -1.40
CA MET A 105 -3.05 8.60 -0.36
C MET A 105 -2.89 10.00 -0.95
N VAL A 106 -3.43 11.03 -0.30
CA VAL A 106 -3.26 12.43 -0.69
C VAL A 106 -3.01 13.26 0.55
N ASP A 107 -1.80 13.80 0.67
CA ASP A 107 -1.37 14.60 1.82
C ASP A 107 -1.73 13.93 3.16
N ASP A 108 -1.33 12.66 3.33
CA ASP A 108 -1.63 11.81 4.49
C ASP A 108 -3.13 11.49 4.69
N SER A 109 -3.98 11.75 3.70
CA SER A 109 -5.38 11.31 3.72
C SER A 109 -5.57 10.03 2.92
N VAL A 110 -6.05 8.97 3.57
CA VAL A 110 -6.32 7.67 2.93
C VAL A 110 -7.79 7.57 2.52
N SER A 111 -8.04 7.32 1.24
CA SER A 111 -9.37 6.99 0.71
C SER A 111 -9.35 5.68 -0.06
N LEU A 112 -10.49 4.99 -0.08
CA LEU A 112 -10.70 3.76 -0.83
C LEU A 112 -11.82 4.01 -1.83
N GLU A 113 -11.52 3.81 -3.11
CA GLU A 113 -12.50 3.77 -4.17
C GLU A 113 -12.68 2.31 -4.59
N GLU A 114 -13.93 1.85 -4.55
CA GLU A 114 -14.31 0.58 -5.13
C GLU A 114 -14.77 0.88 -6.56
N SER A 115 -14.10 0.28 -7.55
CA SER A 115 -14.62 0.33 -8.91
C SER A 115 -15.81 -0.61 -8.95
N VAL A 116 -17.00 -0.05 -8.74
CA VAL A 116 -18.24 -0.73 -9.05
C VAL A 116 -18.22 -0.90 -10.57
N HIS A 117 -18.19 -2.14 -11.03
CA HIS A 117 -18.57 -2.41 -12.41
C HIS A 117 -20.01 -1.93 -12.53
N ASN A 118 -20.21 -0.72 -13.04
CA ASN A 118 -21.53 -0.27 -13.47
C ASN A 118 -21.93 -1.25 -14.58
N LEU A 119 -22.71 -2.25 -14.20
CA LEU A 119 -23.51 -3.07 -15.09
C LEU A 119 -24.54 -2.14 -15.74
N GLU A 120 -24.15 -1.42 -16.77
CA GLU A 120 -25.01 -0.59 -17.60
C GLU A 120 -24.31 -0.43 -18.97
N VAL A 121 -24.86 -0.74 -20.15
CA VAL A 121 -26.20 -1.12 -20.62
C VAL A 121 -26.01 -1.75 -22.01
N THR A 122 -26.61 -2.91 -22.29
CA THR A 122 -27.53 -3.18 -23.43
C THR A 122 -28.04 -4.61 -23.40
#